data_AF-X1FWW6-F1
#
_entry.id   AF-X1FWW6-F1
#
_cell.length_a   1.000
_cell.length_b   1.000
_cell.length_c   1.000
_cell.angle_alpha   90.00
_cell.angle_beta   90.00
_cell.angle_gamma   90.00
#
_symmetry.space_group_name_H-M   'P 1'
#
loop_
_entity.id
_entity.type
_entity.pdbx_description
1 polymer ?
#
loop_
_entity_poly.entity_id
_entity_poly.type
_entity_poly.pdbx_seq_one_letter_code
_entity_poly.pdbx_strand_id
1 'polypeptide(L)' 'MKDAMIATITLNPSLDQHITVDGLVVDGTNRWSRLHRYARGKGIDVSR' A
#
# COMPACT_ATOMS: atom_id res chain seq x y z
N MET A 1 17.80 5.54 -31.61
CA MET A 1 16.68 5.91 -30.73
C MET A 1 17.26 6.01 -29.33
N LYS A 2 17.07 7.14 -28.64
CA LYS A 2 17.60 7.33 -27.29
C LYS A 2 16.59 6.70 -26.33
N ASP A 3 17.01 5.76 -25.49
CA ASP A 3 16.12 5.15 -24.50
C ASP A 3 15.57 6.26 -23.59
N ALA A 4 14.24 6.40 -23.53
CA ALA A 4 13.59 7.39 -22.69
C ALA A 4 13.40 6.81 -21.28
N MET A 5 14.21 7.25 -20.33
CA MET A 5 14.04 6.91 -18.91
C MET A 5 12.96 7.79 -18.28
N ILE A 6 12.03 7.17 -17.55
CA ILE A 6 11.02 7.86 -16.76
C ILE A 6 11.33 7.63 -15.28
N ALA A 7 11.38 8.71 -14.50
CA ALA A 7 11.62 8.67 -13.06
C ALA A 7 10.39 9.15 -12.28
N THR A 8 10.14 8.53 -11.13
CA THR A 8 9.11 8.97 -10.19
C THR A 8 9.75 9.40 -8.88
N ILE A 9 9.08 10.30 -8.17
CA ILE A 9 9.47 10.71 -6.80
C ILE A 9 8.24 10.54 -5.92
N THR A 10 8.43 9.89 -4.78
CA THR A 10 7.44 9.83 -3.71
C THR A 10 8.02 10.49 -2.48
N LEU A 11 7.63 11.76 -2.25
CA LEU A 11 8.16 12.54 -1.13
C LEU A 11 7.67 12.03 0.23
N ASN A 12 6.49 11.42 0.26
CA ASN A 12 5.91 10.84 1.46
C ASN A 12 5.51 9.38 1.19
N PRO A 13 6.49 8.46 1.17
CA PRO A 13 6.20 7.04 1.01
C PRO A 13 5.53 6.48 2.27
N SER A 14 4.80 5.38 2.12
CA SER A 14 4.17 4.67 3.23
C SER A 14 4.42 3.17 3.14
N LEU A 15 4.43 2.52 4.31
CA LEU A 15 4.23 1.08 4.39
C LEU A 15 2.76 0.83 4.66
N ASP A 16 2.03 0.47 3.62
CA ASP A 16 0.61 0.20 3.75
C ASP A 16 0.35 -1.18 4.34
N GLN A 17 -0.70 -1.25 5.15
CA GLN A 17 -1.17 -2.47 5.77
C GLN A 17 -2.64 -2.67 5.44
N HIS A 18 -2.95 -3.76 4.74
CA HIS A 18 -4.32 -4.19 4.49
C HIS A 18 -4.62 -5.41 5.36
N ILE A 19 -5.65 -5.31 6.20
CA ILE A 19 -6.14 -6.43 7.00
C ILE A 19 -7.49 -6.89 6.46
N THR A 20 -7.71 -8.20 6.48
CA THR A 20 -9.04 -8.79 6.22
C THR A 20 -9.66 -9.14 7.56
N VAL A 21 -10.86 -8.60 7.80
CA VAL A 21 -11.65 -8.84 9.01
C VAL A 21 -13.04 -9.31 8.57
N ASP A 22 -13.45 -10.47 9.07
CA ASP A 22 -14.77 -11.01 8.82
C ASP A 22 -15.75 -10.43 9.85
N GLY A 23 -16.80 -9.75 9.39
CA GLY A 23 -17.83 -9.18 10.28
C GLY A 23 -17.32 -8.05 11.18
N LEU A 24 -16.73 -7.01 10.59
CA LEU A 24 -16.21 -5.84 11.31
C LEU A 24 -17.19 -5.28 12.36
N VAL A 25 -16.75 -5.22 13.62
CA VAL A 25 -17.47 -4.58 14.73
C VAL A 25 -16.80 -3.26 15.07
N VAL A 26 -17.49 -2.15 14.83
CA VAL A 26 -17.02 -0.80 15.21
C VAL A 26 -17.03 -0.66 16.73
N ASP A 27 -16.01 -0.01 17.30
CA ASP A 27 -15.78 0.14 18.74
C ASP A 27 -15.65 -1.17 19.55
N GLY A 28 -15.46 -2.29 18.87
CA GLY A 28 -15.21 -3.62 19.44
C GLY A 28 -13.81 -4.17 19.13
N THR A 29 -13.45 -5.28 19.79
CA THR A 29 -12.22 -6.01 19.46
C THR A 29 -12.46 -6.89 18.24
N ASN A 30 -11.63 -6.73 17.20
CA ASN A 30 -11.71 -7.50 15.96
C ASN A 30 -10.49 -8.44 15.82
N ARG A 31 -10.73 -9.68 15.38
CA ARG A 31 -9.67 -10.62 14.97
C ARG A 31 -9.58 -10.60 13.44
N TRP A 32 -8.43 -10.23 12.91
CA TRP A 32 -8.16 -10.29 11.46
C TRP A 32 -7.67 -11.68 11.07
N SER A 33 -7.99 -12.10 9.85
CA SER A 33 -7.62 -13.42 9.30
C SER A 33 -6.43 -13.35 8.34
N ARG A 34 -6.15 -12.17 7.76
CA ARG A 34 -5.02 -11.92 6.86
C ARG A 34 -4.45 -10.53 7.04
N LEU A 35 -3.13 -10.41 6.83
CA LEU A 35 -2.39 -9.15 6.76
C LEU A 35 -1.54 -9.15 5.48
N HIS A 36 -1.73 -8.14 4.63
CA HIS A 36 -0.84 -7.84 3.52
C HIS A 36 -0.13 -6.52 3.78
N ARG A 37 1.19 -6.52 3.60
CA ARG A 37 2.01 -5.30 3.68
C ARG A 37 2.61 -5.00 2.33
N TYR A 38 2.61 -3.73 1.94
CA TYR A 38 3.23 -3.31 0.69
C TYR A 38 3.77 -1.89 0.78
N ALA A 39 4.87 -1.65 0.07
CA ALA A 39 5.38 -0.29 -0.10
C ALA A 39 4.43 0.48 -1.01
N ARG A 40 3.89 1.59 -0.51
CA ARG A 40 2.96 2.46 -1.24
C ARG A 40 3.49 3.88 -1.29
N GLY A 41 2.87 4.66 -2.15
CA GLY A 41 3.11 6.06 -2.38
C GLY A 41 2.97 6.30 -3.87
N LYS A 42 2.38 7.43 -4.25
CA LYS A 42 1.92 7.61 -5.65
C LYS A 42 3.00 7.35 -6.69
N GLY A 43 4.24 7.80 -6.47
CA GLY A 43 5.35 7.51 -7.39
C GLY A 43 5.80 6.05 -7.35
N ILE A 44 5.82 5.42 -6.17
CA ILE A 44 6.10 3.99 -6.00
C ILE A 44 5.06 3.16 -6.75
N ASP A 45 3.77 3.47 -6.61
CA ASP A 45 2.67 2.77 -7.28
C ASP A 45 2.75 2.93 -8.82
N VAL A 46 3.16 4.10 -9.31
CA VAL A 46 3.39 4.33 -10.75
C VAL A 46 4.60 3.53 -11.29
N SER A 47 5.54 3.15 -10.43
CA SER A 47 6.80 2.48 -10.82
C SER A 47 6.74 0.95 -10.73
N ARG A 48 5.58 0.39 -10.38
CA ARG A 48 5.37 -1.04 -10.13
C ARG A 48 4.74 -1.72 -11.34
#